data_AF-A0A0B6AHB5-F1
#
_entry.id   AF-A0A0B6AHB5-F1
#
_cell.length_a   1.000
_cell.length_b   1.000
_cell.length_c   1.000
_cell.angle_alpha   90.00
_cell.angle_beta   90.00
_cell.angle_gamma   90.00
#
_symmetry.space_group_name_H-M   'P 1'
#
loop_
_entity.id
_entity.type
_entity.pdbx_description
1 polymer ?
#
loop_
_entity_poly.entity_id
_entity_poly.type
_entity_poly.pdbx_seq_one_letter_code
_entity_poly.pdbx_strand_id
1 'polypeptide(L)'
;MFSLRGDAHKVYLKLKKAAHQNQNAEEIDELAEMEEIRQLYLTLESATLRKVYYRMTKEKNGSGVIPILVSALPWLFFLFSQRLQQFLFKDGSWLWIIFVVLYVFMLIPSVFLHFREQSWASVHIEIIQDILKDREKEPKPL
;
A
#
# COMPACT_ATOMS: atom_id res chain seq x y z
N MET A 1 1.91 -8.25 -23.28
CA MET A 1 3.24 -8.67 -22.77
C MET A 1 3.36 -8.25 -21.32
N PHE A 2 3.55 -9.20 -20.40
CA PHE A 2 3.86 -8.88 -19.01
C PHE A 2 5.23 -8.21 -18.96
N SER A 3 5.25 -6.92 -18.64
CA SER A 3 6.49 -6.18 -18.44
C SER A 3 7.02 -6.47 -17.03
N LEU A 4 8.24 -7.01 -16.94
CA LEU A 4 9.00 -7.19 -15.69
C LEU A 4 9.45 -5.86 -15.05
N ARG A 5 9.10 -4.72 -15.65
CA ARG A 5 9.49 -3.40 -15.17
C ARG A 5 8.50 -2.92 -14.11
N GLY A 6 9.03 -2.42 -12.99
CA GLY A 6 8.26 -1.93 -11.85
C GLY A 6 7.34 -0.75 -12.17
N ASP A 7 6.45 -0.41 -11.25
CA ASP A 7 5.36 0.54 -11.51
C ASP A 7 5.86 1.95 -11.87
N ALA A 8 6.96 2.41 -11.28
CA ALA A 8 7.58 3.68 -11.67
C ALA A 8 7.99 3.72 -13.16
N HIS A 9 8.47 2.60 -13.72
CA HIS A 9 8.82 2.53 -15.14
C HIS A 9 7.57 2.54 -16.02
N LYS A 10 6.45 2.00 -15.55
CA LYS A 10 5.16 2.07 -16.26
C LYS A 10 4.66 3.51 -16.32
N VAL A 11 4.75 4.25 -15.21
CA VAL A 11 4.44 5.68 -15.14
C VAL A 11 5.32 6.45 -16.14
N TYR A 12 6.63 6.21 -16.14
CA TYR A 12 7.54 6.82 -17.11
C TYR A 12 7.15 6.54 -18.57
N LEU A 13 6.79 5.30 -18.91
CA LEU A 13 6.37 4.96 -20.27
C LEU A 13 5.05 5.65 -20.66
N LYS A 14 4.10 5.78 -19.74
CA LYS A 14 2.84 6.51 -19.97
C LYS A 14 3.12 7.99 -20.21
N LEU A 15 3.94 8.62 -19.37
CA LEU A 15 4.38 10.01 -19.53
C LEU A 15 5.11 10.24 -20.86
N LYS A 16 6.06 9.36 -21.20
CA LYS A 16 6.77 9.42 -22.47
C LYS A 16 5.82 9.33 -23.67
N LYS A 17 4.80 8.47 -23.59
CA LYS A 17 3.79 8.34 -24.64
C LYS A 17 2.93 9.60 -24.75
N ALA A 18 2.43 10.13 -23.64
CA ALA A 18 1.65 11.37 -23.62
C ALA A 18 2.44 12.56 -24.20
N ALA A 19 3.72 12.70 -23.81
CA ALA A 19 4.62 13.72 -24.33
C ALA A 19 4.83 13.61 -25.84
N HIS A 20 4.98 12.39 -26.38
CA HIS A 20 5.07 12.17 -27.83
C HIS A 20 3.75 12.44 -28.58
N GLN A 21 2.62 12.39 -27.90
CA GLN A 21 1.28 12.57 -28.48
C GLN A 21 0.71 13.99 -28.26
N ASN A 22 1.51 14.93 -27.71
CA ASN A 22 1.06 16.26 -27.28
C ASN A 22 -0.18 16.22 -26.36
N GLN A 23 -0.36 15.14 -25.61
CA GLN A 23 -1.41 15.03 -24.60
C GLN A 23 -0.93 15.68 -23.30
N ASN A 24 -1.84 16.31 -22.56
CA ASN A 24 -1.50 16.85 -21.25
C ASN A 24 -1.14 15.70 -20.30
N ALA A 25 0.01 15.79 -19.64
CA ALA A 25 0.46 14.77 -18.69
C ALA A 25 -0.51 14.62 -17.50
N GLU A 26 -1.28 15.66 -17.19
CA GLU A 26 -2.31 15.67 -16.14
C GLU A 26 -3.51 14.76 -16.47
N GLU A 27 -3.72 14.39 -17.73
CA GLU A 27 -4.81 13.47 -18.13
C GLU A 27 -4.45 11.99 -17.92
N ILE A 28 -3.24 11.69 -17.44
CA ILE A 28 -2.89 10.34 -17.01
C ILE A 28 -3.63 10.08 -15.70
N ASP A 29 -4.57 9.15 -15.72
CA ASP A 29 -5.45 8.74 -14.61
C ASP A 29 -4.74 8.66 -13.24
N GLU A 30 -3.55 8.06 -13.19
CA GLU A 30 -2.73 7.93 -11.97
C GLU A 30 -2.24 9.28 -11.41
N LEU A 31 -2.03 10.29 -12.26
CA LEU A 31 -1.62 11.64 -11.86
C LEU A 31 -2.82 12.53 -11.53
N ALA A 32 -3.95 12.33 -12.22
CA ALA A 32 -5.21 13.00 -11.90
C ALA A 32 -5.67 12.68 -10.48
N GLU A 33 -5.59 11.41 -10.06
CA GLU A 33 -5.92 10.99 -8.69
C GLU A 33 -5.03 11.69 -7.64
N MET A 34 -3.73 11.85 -7.93
CA MET A 34 -2.81 12.58 -7.03
C MET A 34 -3.20 14.06 -6.89
N GLU A 35 -3.60 14.68 -7.99
CA GLU A 35 -4.00 16.09 -8.00
C GLU A 35 -5.32 16.29 -7.27
N GLU A 36 -6.31 15.40 -7.43
CA GLU A 36 -7.56 15.43 -6.67
C GLU A 36 -7.32 15.36 -5.16
N ILE A 37 -6.44 14.44 -4.72
CA ILE A 37 -6.05 14.31 -3.31
C ILE A 37 -5.38 15.61 -2.82
N ARG A 38 -4.46 16.17 -3.61
CA ARG A 38 -3.76 17.41 -3.27
C ARG A 38 -4.73 18.57 -3.12
N GLN A 39 -5.64 18.75 -4.07
CA GLN A 39 -6.65 19.81 -4.06
C GLN A 39 -7.54 19.70 -2.82
N LEU A 40 -7.97 18.49 -2.46
CA LEU A 40 -8.71 18.27 -1.21
C LEU A 40 -7.90 18.77 0.01
N TYR A 41 -6.63 18.42 0.11
CA TYR A 41 -5.79 18.79 1.24
C TYR A 41 -5.45 20.28 1.31
N LEU A 42 -5.38 20.96 0.16
CA LEU A 42 -5.22 22.41 0.10
C LEU A 42 -6.40 23.15 0.75
N THR A 43 -7.61 22.59 0.70
CA THR A 43 -8.79 23.18 1.36
C THR A 43 -8.75 23.13 2.90
N LEU A 44 -7.89 22.29 3.49
CA LEU A 44 -7.84 22.08 4.94
C LEU A 44 -6.87 23.04 5.63
N GLU A 45 -7.22 23.52 6.81
CA GLU A 45 -6.31 24.29 7.67
C GLU A 45 -5.11 23.45 8.13
N SER A 46 -3.95 24.10 8.32
CA SER A 46 -2.70 23.41 8.68
C SER A 46 -2.80 22.61 9.98
N ALA A 47 -3.61 23.05 10.94
CA ALA A 47 -3.84 22.31 12.19
C ALA A 47 -4.57 20.97 11.94
N THR A 48 -5.61 20.98 11.09
CA THR A 48 -6.34 19.77 10.70
C THR A 48 -5.47 18.86 9.86
N LEU A 49 -4.76 19.43 8.87
CA LEU A 49 -3.88 18.69 7.99
C LEU A 49 -2.75 17.98 8.76
N ARG A 50 -2.20 18.62 9.80
CA ARG A 50 -1.19 18.04 10.68
C ARG A 50 -1.74 16.87 11.52
N LYS A 51 -3.01 16.89 11.92
CA LYS A 51 -3.68 15.73 12.56
C LYS A 51 -3.82 14.56 11.59
N VAL A 52 -4.21 14.83 10.34
CA VAL A 52 -4.29 13.81 9.28
C VAL A 52 -2.92 13.19 9.04
N TYR A 53 -1.86 14.00 8.93
CA TYR A 53 -0.48 13.54 8.83
C TYR A 53 -0.09 12.57 9.96
N TYR A 54 -0.38 12.92 11.22
CA TYR A 54 -0.06 12.05 12.34
C TYR A 54 -0.86 10.74 12.30
N ARG A 55 -2.13 10.80 11.90
CA ARG A 55 -2.98 9.61 11.73
C ARG A 55 -2.40 8.68 10.65
N MET A 56 -2.07 9.20 9.48
CA MET A 56 -1.48 8.43 8.38
C MET A 56 -0.11 7.85 8.75
N THR A 57 0.72 8.63 9.45
CA THR A 57 2.02 8.16 9.96
C THR A 57 1.86 7.01 10.96
N LYS A 58 0.87 7.10 11.86
CA LYS A 58 0.55 6.03 12.80
C LYS A 58 0.13 4.75 12.06
N GLU A 59 -0.74 4.85 11.06
CA GLU A 59 -1.20 3.69 10.28
C GLU A 59 -0.06 3.07 9.47
N LYS A 60 0.77 3.88 8.79
CA LYS A 60 1.96 3.40 8.05
C LYS A 60 2.93 2.63 8.94
N ASN A 61 3.14 3.07 10.18
CA ASN A 61 4.06 2.42 11.12
C ASN A 61 3.43 1.20 11.80
N GLY A 62 2.14 1.22 12.09
CA GLY A 62 1.42 0.12 12.72
C GLY A 62 1.18 -1.08 11.80
N SER A 63 1.11 -0.84 10.49
CA SER A 63 0.80 -1.89 9.51
C SER A 63 1.94 -2.91 9.35
N GLY A 64 3.21 -2.53 9.54
CA GLY A 64 4.37 -3.40 9.26
C GLY A 64 4.45 -4.71 10.06
N VAL A 65 3.67 -4.86 11.12
CA VAL A 65 3.63 -6.08 11.96
C VAL A 65 2.72 -7.17 11.37
N ILE A 66 1.75 -6.78 10.52
CA ILE A 66 0.67 -7.67 10.05
C ILE A 66 1.19 -8.82 9.17
N PRO A 67 2.08 -8.61 8.17
CA PRO A 67 2.55 -9.71 7.32
C PRO A 67 3.31 -10.79 8.09
N ILE A 68 4.04 -10.41 9.14
CA ILE A 68 4.82 -11.34 9.98
C ILE A 68 3.87 -12.21 10.80
N LEU A 69 2.84 -11.63 11.40
CA LEU A 69 1.85 -12.37 12.18
C LEU A 69 1.03 -13.33 11.32
N VAL A 70 0.55 -12.86 10.16
CA VAL A 70 -0.23 -13.68 9.22
C VAL A 70 0.61 -14.83 8.64
N SER A 71 1.92 -14.61 8.44
CA SER A 71 2.81 -15.65 7.93
C SER A 71 3.33 -16.63 9.00
N ALA A 72 3.49 -16.22 10.27
CA ALA A 72 4.12 -17.05 11.29
C ALA A 72 3.13 -17.80 12.20
N LEU A 73 1.96 -17.21 12.50
CA LEU A 73 0.99 -17.82 13.42
C LEU A 73 0.49 -19.20 12.97
N PRO A 74 0.11 -19.41 11.70
CA PRO A 74 -0.37 -20.73 11.26
C PRO A 74 0.69 -21.82 11.39
N TRP A 75 1.96 -21.49 11.13
CA TRP A 75 3.07 -22.42 11.32
C TRP A 75 3.34 -22.70 12.80
N LEU A 76 3.25 -21.70 13.67
CA LEU A 76 3.34 -21.91 15.12
C LEU A 76 2.23 -22.85 15.61
N PHE A 77 0.98 -22.58 15.27
CA PHE A 77 -0.13 -23.46 15.64
C PHE A 77 0.01 -24.87 15.07
N PHE A 78 0.52 -24.99 13.86
CA PHE A 78 0.79 -26.29 13.24
C PHE A 78 1.91 -27.07 13.95
N LEU A 79 2.99 -26.40 14.36
CA LEU A 79 4.11 -27.03 15.08
C LEU A 79 3.70 -27.55 16.46
N PHE A 80 2.83 -26.84 17.16
CA PHE A 80 2.41 -27.21 18.52
C PHE A 80 1.17 -28.12 18.59
N SER A 81 0.46 -28.33 17.47
CA SER A 81 -0.79 -29.10 17.47
C SER A 81 -0.62 -30.49 16.88
N GLN A 82 -0.43 -31.49 17.76
CA GLN A 82 -0.41 -32.90 17.38
C GLN A 82 -1.72 -33.34 16.70
N ARG A 83 -2.87 -32.81 17.15
CA ARG A 83 -4.18 -33.14 16.56
C ARG A 83 -4.33 -32.58 15.14
N LEU A 84 -3.84 -31.37 14.90
CA LEU A 84 -3.90 -30.75 13.59
C LEU A 84 -2.99 -31.47 12.59
N GLN A 85 -1.79 -31.87 13.02
CA GLN A 85 -0.88 -32.70 12.22
C GLN A 85 -1.52 -34.04 11.86
N GLN A 86 -2.06 -34.76 12.85
CA GLN A 86 -2.74 -36.04 12.60
C GLN A 86 -3.93 -35.90 11.64
N PHE A 87 -4.70 -34.81 11.75
CA PHE A 87 -5.80 -34.53 10.84
C PHE A 87 -5.35 -34.24 9.41
N LEU A 88 -4.35 -33.36 9.24
CA LEU A 88 -3.87 -32.94 7.92
C LEU A 88 -3.07 -34.02 7.17
N PHE A 89 -2.41 -34.92 7.91
CA PHE A 89 -1.61 -36.01 7.34
C PHE A 89 -2.35 -37.36 7.27
N LYS A 90 -3.63 -37.41 7.64
CA LYS A 90 -4.42 -38.64 7.55
C LYS A 90 -4.64 -39.04 6.08
N ASP A 91 -4.52 -40.34 5.79
CA ASP A 91 -4.88 -40.95 4.51
C ASP A 91 -4.20 -40.32 3.27
N GLY A 92 -2.91 -39.97 3.39
CA GLY A 92 -2.06 -39.59 2.25
C GLY A 92 -2.23 -38.13 1.82
N SER A 93 -1.63 -37.21 2.58
CA SER A 93 -1.20 -35.82 2.27
C SER A 93 -2.14 -34.85 1.53
N TRP A 94 -3.32 -35.26 1.07
CA TRP A 94 -4.20 -34.44 0.24
C TRP A 94 -4.80 -33.26 1.01
N LEU A 95 -5.21 -33.50 2.27
CA LEU A 95 -5.69 -32.44 3.17
C LEU A 95 -4.59 -31.41 3.46
N TRP A 96 -3.34 -31.85 3.60
CA TRP A 96 -2.19 -30.97 3.74
C TRP A 96 -1.96 -30.12 2.48
N ILE A 97 -2.05 -30.70 1.28
CA ILE A 97 -1.94 -29.95 0.01
C ILE A 97 -3.05 -28.89 -0.09
N ILE A 98 -4.30 -29.27 0.18
CA ILE A 98 -5.44 -28.32 0.19
C ILE A 98 -5.18 -27.18 1.18
N PHE A 99 -4.72 -27.50 2.39
CA PHE A 99 -4.39 -26.51 3.41
C PHE A 99 -3.32 -25.52 2.92
N VAL A 100 -2.23 -26.01 2.34
CA VAL A 100 -1.15 -25.15 1.81
C VAL A 100 -1.66 -24.26 0.68
N VAL A 101 -2.45 -24.80 -0.26
CA VAL A 101 -3.01 -24.01 -1.35
C VAL A 101 -3.93 -22.91 -0.83
N LEU A 102 -4.86 -23.22 0.08
CA LEU A 102 -5.74 -22.23 0.68
C LEU A 102 -4.95 -21.18 1.46
N TYR A 103 -3.94 -21.61 2.20
CA TYR A 103 -3.08 -20.72 2.97
C TYR A 103 -2.35 -19.72 2.07
N VAL A 104 -1.70 -20.20 1.00
CA VAL A 104 -1.01 -19.34 0.03
C VAL A 104 -2.00 -18.38 -0.66
N PHE A 105 -3.19 -18.88 -1.00
CA PHE A 105 -4.24 -18.09 -1.64
C PHE A 105 -4.78 -16.98 -0.73
N MET A 106 -4.75 -17.15 0.60
CA MET A 106 -5.08 -16.08 1.55
C MET A 106 -3.89 -15.15 1.82
N LEU A 107 -2.67 -15.70 1.89
CA LEU A 107 -1.46 -14.94 2.18
C LEU A 107 -1.14 -13.92 1.08
N ILE A 108 -1.17 -14.33 -0.19
CA ILE A 108 -0.75 -13.46 -1.30
C ILE A 108 -1.60 -12.18 -1.36
N PRO A 109 -2.95 -12.23 -1.36
CA PRO A 109 -3.78 -11.04 -1.31
C PRO A 109 -3.59 -10.24 -0.03
N SER A 110 -3.43 -10.89 1.13
CA SER A 110 -3.19 -10.19 2.39
C SER A 110 -1.93 -9.34 2.34
N VAL A 111 -0.83 -9.92 1.86
CA VAL A 111 0.45 -9.23 1.71
C VAL A 111 0.35 -8.13 0.65
N PHE A 112 -0.30 -8.40 -0.48
CA PHE A 112 -0.49 -7.42 -1.55
C PHE A 112 -1.33 -6.22 -1.11
N LEU A 113 -2.47 -6.45 -0.45
CA LEU A 113 -3.33 -5.40 0.09
C LEU A 113 -2.59 -4.57 1.13
N HIS A 114 -1.84 -5.22 2.02
CA HIS A 114 -1.04 -4.56 3.04
C HIS A 114 -0.01 -3.60 2.44
N PHE A 115 0.79 -4.05 1.46
CA PHE A 115 1.77 -3.19 0.80
C PHE A 115 1.11 -2.07 -0.02
N ARG A 116 -0.06 -2.33 -0.60
CA ARG A 116 -0.84 -1.31 -1.31
C ARG A 116 -1.33 -0.21 -0.35
N GLU A 117 -1.84 -0.57 0.82
CA GLU A 117 -2.23 0.40 1.84
C GLU A 117 -1.03 1.21 2.34
N GLN A 118 0.12 0.56 2.52
CA GLN A 118 1.35 1.22 2.94
C GLN A 118 1.88 2.21 1.88
N SER A 119 1.76 1.89 0.58
CA SER A 119 2.15 2.80 -0.49
C SER A 119 1.23 4.02 -0.52
N TRP A 120 -0.09 3.81 -0.42
CA TRP A 120 -1.07 4.90 -0.35
C TRP A 120 -0.85 5.82 0.84
N ALA A 121 -0.64 5.26 2.04
CA ALA A 121 -0.33 6.07 3.22
C ALA A 121 0.93 6.92 3.01
N SER A 122 1.93 6.39 2.31
CA SER A 122 3.17 7.13 1.99
C SER A 122 2.92 8.29 1.03
N VAL A 123 2.09 8.09 0.00
CA VAL A 123 1.68 9.15 -0.94
C VAL A 123 0.98 10.28 -0.21
N HIS A 124 -0.04 9.98 0.61
CA HIS A 124 -0.77 11.01 1.36
C HIS A 124 0.16 11.76 2.32
N ILE A 125 1.07 11.05 3.00
CA ILE A 125 2.06 11.66 3.90
C ILE A 125 2.94 12.66 3.15
N GLU A 126 3.45 12.30 1.96
CA GLU A 126 4.33 13.17 1.18
C GLU A 126 3.58 14.41 0.69
N ILE A 127 2.37 14.27 0.14
CA ILE A 127 1.53 15.40 -0.31
C ILE A 127 1.26 16.36 0.85
N ILE A 128 0.90 15.84 2.02
CA ILE A 128 0.65 16.67 3.21
C ILE A 128 1.92 17.41 3.63
N GLN A 129 3.07 16.73 3.66
CA GLN A 129 4.34 17.37 4.02
C GLN A 129 4.71 18.47 3.04
N ASP A 130 4.49 18.27 1.75
CA ASP A 130 4.74 19.28 0.72
C ASP A 130 3.89 20.54 0.96
N ILE A 131 2.56 20.37 1.13
CA ILE A 131 1.64 21.48 1.44
C ILE A 131 2.02 22.23 2.72
N LEU A 132 2.38 21.51 3.79
CA LEU A 132 2.77 22.15 5.04
C LEU A 132 4.10 22.92 4.91
N LYS A 133 5.07 22.38 4.15
CA LYS A 133 6.35 23.06 3.88
C LYS A 133 6.14 24.34 3.07
N ASP A 134 5.25 24.31 2.09
CA ASP A 134 4.95 25.49 1.28
C ASP A 134 4.30 26.60 2.11
N ARG A 135 3.33 26.24 2.98
CA ARG A 135 2.69 27.18 3.91
C ARG A 135 3.63 27.75 4.97
N GLU A 136 4.69 27.05 5.34
CA GLU A 136 5.70 27.54 6.27
C GLU A 136 6.69 28.51 5.60
N LYS A 137 6.86 28.43 4.27
CA LYS A 137 7.69 29.36 3.48
C LYS A 137 6.97 30.65 3.11
N GLU A 138 5.64 30.65 3.06
CA GLU A 138 4.86 31.88 2.86
C GLU A 138 4.91 32.74 4.14
N PRO A 139 5.56 33.93 4.11
CA PRO A 139 5.55 34.82 5.26
C PRO A 139 4.12 35.28 5.50
N LYS A 140 3.59 35.07 6.71
CA LYS A 140 2.30 35.64 7.12
C LYS A 140 2.35 37.16 6.91
N PRO A 141 1.42 37.77 6.15
CA PRO A 141 1.25 39.22 6.21
C PRO A 141 0.88 39.58 7.66
N LEU A 142 1.70 40.47 8.25
CA LEU A 142 1.52 41.06 9.58
C LEU A 142 0.21 41.85 9.68
#